data_AF-A0A7L0F9X7-F1
#
_entry.id   AF-A0A7L0F9X7-F1
#
_cell.length_a   1.000
_cell.length_b   1.000
_cell.length_c   1.000
_cell.angle_alpha   90.00
_cell.angle_beta   90.00
_cell.angle_gamma   90.00
#
_symmetry.space_group_name_H-M   'P 1'
#
loop_
_entity.id
_entity.type
_entity.pdbx_description
1 polymer ?
#
loop_
_entity_poly.entity_id
_entity_poly.type
_entity_poly.pdbx_seq_one_letter_code
_entity_poly.pdbx_strand_id
1 'polypeptide(L)'
;FQVSTVLEFGRIVIYTTSLRVVRTTFERCELVRKIFQNHRVKFEEKNIALNSDYGKELDERCRRVCEVPSLPVVFIDGHYLGGAEKILLMNESGELQDLLTKIERVQHPHECLSCGGFGFLPCSACHGSKMSVFRNCFTDSFKALKCTACNENGLQRCRSCAG
;
A
#
# COMPACT_ATOMS: atom_id res chain seq x y z
N PHE A 1 9.75 2.76 18.11
CA PHE A 1 10.06 2.74 16.67
C PHE A 1 9.59 4.05 16.08
N GLN A 2 10.52 4.88 15.63
CA GLN A 2 10.25 6.19 15.08
C GLN A 2 9.63 5.99 13.70
N VAL A 3 8.30 6.06 13.59
CA VAL A 3 7.63 6.17 12.29
C VAL A 3 8.12 7.48 11.72
N SER A 4 9.00 7.38 10.71
CA SER A 4 9.59 8.52 10.05
C SER A 4 8.47 9.44 9.59
N THR A 5 8.35 10.60 10.25
CA THR A 5 7.65 11.76 9.70
C THR A 5 8.51 12.28 8.57
N VAL A 6 8.66 11.49 7.49
CA VAL A 6 9.03 12.07 6.21
C VAL A 6 7.95 13.10 5.95
N LEU A 7 8.38 14.32 5.65
CA LEU A 7 7.52 15.38 5.18
C LEU A 7 6.74 14.83 3.97
N GLU A 8 5.51 14.33 4.20
CA GLU A 8 4.64 13.73 3.18
C GLU A 8 4.01 14.80 2.27
N PHE A 9 4.49 16.05 2.33
CA PHE A 9 4.08 17.13 1.45
C PHE A 9 4.21 16.73 -0.02
N GLY A 10 3.17 16.99 -0.80
CA GLY A 10 3.04 16.60 -2.19
C GLY A 10 2.75 15.11 -2.41
N ARG A 11 2.43 14.33 -1.37
CA ARG A 11 2.20 12.87 -1.49
C ARG A 11 0.79 12.49 -1.13
N ILE A 12 0.24 11.59 -1.95
CA ILE A 12 -1.02 10.90 -1.71
C ILE A 12 -0.69 9.48 -1.28
N VAL A 13 -1.22 9.04 -0.14
CA VAL A 13 -1.08 7.67 0.34
C VAL A 13 -2.47 7.06 0.47
N ILE A 14 -2.71 5.94 -0.21
CA ILE A 14 -3.98 5.22 -0.20
C ILE A 14 -3.76 3.85 0.40
N TYR A 15 -4.40 3.58 1.53
CA TYR A 15 -4.44 2.24 2.12
C TYR A 15 -5.58 1.46 1.50
N THR A 16 -5.27 0.28 0.99
CA THR A 16 -6.21 -0.60 0.28
C THR A 16 -6.04 -2.05 0.72
N THR A 17 -6.90 -2.93 0.21
CA THR A 17 -6.71 -4.38 0.23
C THR A 17 -7.05 -4.95 -1.14
N SER A 18 -6.27 -5.92 -1.60
CA SER A 18 -6.60 -6.72 -2.79
C SER A 18 -7.38 -7.99 -2.45
N LEU A 19 -7.58 -8.30 -1.16
CA LEU A 19 -8.36 -9.45 -0.74
C LEU A 19 -9.85 -9.19 -0.98
N ARG A 20 -10.52 -10.16 -1.60
CA ARG A 20 -11.94 -10.08 -1.98
C ARG A 20 -12.89 -10.73 -0.97
N VAL A 21 -12.43 -10.91 0.27
CA VAL A 21 -13.23 -11.54 1.35
C VAL A 21 -14.53 -10.77 1.56
N VAL A 22 -14.42 -9.44 1.63
CA VAL A 22 -15.58 -8.53 1.64
C VAL A 22 -15.62 -7.80 0.31
N ARG A 23 -16.54 -8.22 -0.57
CA ARG A 23 -16.63 -7.70 -1.95
C ARG A 23 -16.81 -6.19 -2.00
N THR A 24 -17.65 -5.64 -1.12
CA THR A 24 -17.91 -4.19 -1.04
C THR A 24 -16.65 -3.40 -0.68
N THR A 25 -15.80 -3.91 0.22
CA THR A 25 -14.52 -3.27 0.57
C THR A 25 -13.56 -3.27 -0.62
N PHE A 26 -13.47 -4.38 -1.35
CA PHE A 26 -12.66 -4.48 -2.55
C PHE A 26 -13.13 -3.47 -3.63
N GLU A 27 -14.43 -3.43 -3.90
CA GLU A 27 -15.02 -2.49 -4.87
C GLU A 27 -14.78 -1.03 -4.49
N ARG A 28 -14.93 -0.70 -3.21
CA ARG A 28 -14.61 0.64 -2.68
C ARG A 28 -13.13 1.01 -2.86
N CYS A 29 -12.21 0.06 -2.63
CA CYS A 29 -10.78 0.26 -2.87
C CYS A 29 -10.50 0.53 -4.36
N GLU A 30 -11.07 -0.28 -5.25
CA GLU A 30 -10.93 -0.12 -6.70
C GLU A 30 -11.52 1.20 -7.20
N LEU A 31 -12.66 1.62 -6.65
CA LEU A 31 -13.27 2.92 -6.97
C LEU A 31 -12.33 4.07 -6.64
N VAL A 32 -11.81 4.11 -5.41
CA VAL A 32 -10.88 5.17 -4.98
C VAL A 32 -9.62 5.17 -5.83
N ARG A 33 -9.04 3.99 -6.14
CA ARG A 33 -7.89 3.89 -7.05
C ARG A 33 -8.20 4.52 -8.41
N LYS A 34 -9.34 4.20 -9.01
CA LYS A 34 -9.76 4.74 -10.32
C LYS A 34 -9.94 6.25 -10.29
N ILE A 35 -10.49 6.80 -9.21
CA ILE A 35 -10.65 8.25 -9.06
C ILE A 35 -9.28 8.95 -9.18
N PHE A 36 -8.28 8.53 -8.38
CA PHE A 36 -6.95 9.14 -8.43
C PHE A 36 -6.21 8.87 -9.76
N GLN A 37 -6.40 7.70 -10.37
CA GLN A 37 -5.87 7.40 -11.71
C GLN A 37 -6.46 8.34 -12.77
N ASN A 38 -7.77 8.63 -12.71
CA ASN A 38 -8.44 9.53 -13.65
C ASN A 38 -7.97 11.00 -13.51
N HIS A 39 -7.66 11.43 -12.28
CA HIS A 39 -6.99 12.72 -12.01
C HIS A 39 -5.54 12.78 -12.49
N ARG A 40 -4.98 11.63 -12.93
CA ARG A 40 -3.60 11.49 -13.41
C ARG A 40 -2.57 12.01 -12.41
N VAL A 41 -2.77 11.74 -11.13
CA VAL A 41 -1.84 12.12 -10.06
C VAL A 41 -1.04 10.91 -9.58
N LYS A 42 0.20 11.15 -9.15
CA LYS A 42 1.02 10.10 -8.53
C LYS A 42 0.52 9.84 -7.11
N PHE A 43 0.26 8.58 -6.78
CA PHE A 43 -0.09 8.16 -5.43
C PHE A 43 0.64 6.87 -5.03
N GLU A 44 0.90 6.72 -3.74
CA GLU A 44 1.44 5.51 -3.15
C GLU A 44 0.29 4.63 -2.65
N GLU A 45 0.18 3.42 -3.18
CA GLU A 45 -0.77 2.42 -2.67
C GLU A 45 -0.10 1.54 -1.60
N LYS A 46 -0.66 1.55 -0.39
CA LYS A 46 -0.27 0.68 0.72
C LYS A 46 -1.31 -0.43 0.89
N ASN A 47 -1.10 -1.52 0.15
CA ASN A 47 -1.97 -2.69 0.25
C ASN A 47 -1.66 -3.51 1.51
N ILE A 48 -2.58 -3.50 2.47
CA ILE A 48 -2.39 -4.16 3.78
C ILE A 48 -2.31 -5.69 3.69
N ALA A 49 -2.83 -6.28 2.60
CA ALA A 49 -2.77 -7.72 2.38
C ALA A 49 -1.37 -8.19 1.95
N LEU A 50 -0.58 -7.29 1.34
CA LEU A 50 0.78 -7.58 0.89
C LEU A 50 1.82 -7.36 1.99
N ASN A 51 1.53 -6.49 2.95
CA ASN A 51 2.42 -6.16 4.06
C ASN A 51 1.63 -5.78 5.32
N SER A 52 1.72 -6.58 6.39
CA SER A 52 0.97 -6.34 7.63
C SER A 52 1.40 -5.05 8.35
N ASP A 53 2.61 -4.57 8.10
CA ASP A 53 3.09 -3.33 8.70
C ASP A 53 2.28 -2.12 8.22
N TYR A 54 1.70 -2.15 7.01
CA TYR A 54 0.80 -1.11 6.55
C TYR A 54 -0.52 -1.08 7.33
N GLY A 55 -1.02 -2.23 7.78
CA GLY A 55 -2.19 -2.30 8.65
C GLY A 55 -1.92 -1.69 10.03
N LYS A 56 -0.75 -1.99 10.62
CA LYS A 56 -0.32 -1.40 11.90
C LYS A 56 -0.12 0.11 11.78
N GLU A 57 0.50 0.54 10.69
CA GLU A 57 0.71 1.96 10.38
C GLU A 57 -0.63 2.70 10.22
N LEU A 58 -1.59 2.12 9.49
CA LEU A 58 -2.92 2.68 9.31
C LEU A 58 -3.67 2.83 10.65
N ASP A 59 -3.67 1.78 11.48
CA ASP A 59 -4.33 1.80 12.80
C ASP A 59 -3.78 2.94 13.67
N GLU A 60 -2.46 3.07 13.74
CA GLU A 60 -1.78 4.13 14.47
C GLU A 60 -2.12 5.54 13.92
N ARG A 61 -2.16 5.71 12.58
CA ARG A 61 -2.51 6.99 11.95
C ARG A 61 -3.97 7.38 12.21
N CYS A 62 -4.91 6.44 12.09
CA CYS A 62 -6.33 6.67 12.34
C CYS A 62 -6.59 6.97 13.82
N ARG A 63 -5.90 6.30 14.75
CA ARG A 63 -6.02 6.56 16.19
C ARG A 63 -5.68 8.01 16.57
N ARG A 64 -4.69 8.62 15.90
CA ARG A 64 -4.28 10.02 16.15
C ARG A 64 -5.35 11.05 15.78
N VAL A 65 -6.25 10.69 14.88
CA VAL A 65 -7.37 11.54 14.44
C VAL A 65 -8.71 11.06 14.99
N CYS A 66 -8.70 10.13 15.96
CA CYS A 66 -9.90 9.54 16.57
C CYS A 66 -10.84 8.83 15.58
N GLU A 67 -10.29 8.28 14.49
CA GLU A 67 -11.03 7.55 13.46
C GLU A 67 -10.81 6.04 13.58
N VAL A 68 -11.80 5.26 13.14
CA VAL A 68 -11.68 3.80 13.04
C VAL A 68 -11.27 3.45 11.60
N PRO A 69 -10.19 2.67 11.41
CA PRO A 69 -9.73 2.34 10.06
C PRO A 69 -10.76 1.48 9.32
N SER A 70 -11.29 2.01 8.21
CA SER A 70 -12.20 1.33 7.30
C SER A 70 -11.76 1.53 5.86
N LEU A 71 -11.34 0.45 5.20
CA LEU A 71 -10.74 0.55 3.87
C LEU A 71 -11.76 0.91 2.77
N PRO A 72 -11.32 1.66 1.75
CA PRO A 72 -10.01 2.30 1.62
C PRO A 72 -9.87 3.53 2.53
N VAL A 73 -8.64 3.92 2.88
CA VAL A 73 -8.36 5.16 3.61
C VAL A 73 -7.32 5.99 2.85
N VAL A 74 -7.59 7.28 2.69
CA VAL A 74 -6.72 8.20 1.94
C VAL A 74 -6.11 9.25 2.86
N PHE A 75 -4.81 9.51 2.64
CA PHE A 75 -4.08 10.62 3.22
C PHE A 75 -3.47 11.49 2.10
N ILE A 76 -3.50 12.81 2.28
CA ILE A 76 -2.83 13.78 1.40
C ILE A 76 -2.01 14.72 2.26
N ASP A 77 -0.74 14.95 1.90
CA ASP A 77 0.19 15.78 2.68
C ASP A 77 0.30 15.32 4.15
N GLY A 78 0.12 14.02 4.39
CA GLY A 78 0.07 13.40 5.71
C GLY A 78 -1.22 13.55 6.49
N HIS A 79 -2.19 14.32 6.00
CA HIS A 79 -3.48 14.57 6.65
C HIS A 79 -4.51 13.51 6.27
N TYR A 80 -5.31 13.07 7.24
CA TYR A 80 -6.41 12.13 7.01
C TYR A 80 -7.50 12.80 6.17
N LEU A 81 -7.75 12.25 4.99
CA LEU A 81 -8.80 12.76 4.12
C LEU A 81 -10.10 12.03 4.36
N GLY A 82 -10.09 10.69 4.39
CA GLY A 82 -11.26 9.86 4.66
C GLY A 82 -11.29 8.57 3.85
N GLY A 83 -12.44 7.89 3.91
CA GLY A 83 -12.72 6.69 3.13
C GLY A 83 -13.48 6.94 1.83
N ALA A 84 -13.89 5.86 1.15
CA ALA A 84 -14.44 5.92 -0.20
C ALA A 84 -15.59 6.91 -0.39
N GLU A 85 -16.55 6.97 0.54
CA GLU A 85 -17.72 7.85 0.43
C GLU A 85 -17.32 9.33 0.42
N LYS A 86 -16.42 9.73 1.32
CA LYS A 86 -15.92 11.11 1.37
C LYS A 86 -15.12 11.45 0.10
N ILE A 87 -14.26 10.56 -0.37
CA ILE A 87 -13.49 10.78 -1.60
C ILE A 87 -14.40 10.92 -2.83
N LEU A 88 -15.46 10.12 -2.92
CA LEU A 88 -16.42 10.21 -4.00
C LEU A 88 -17.14 11.55 -4.01
N LEU A 89 -17.64 12.01 -2.86
CA LEU A 89 -18.31 13.31 -2.72
C LEU A 89 -17.39 14.48 -3.09
N MET A 90 -16.13 14.43 -2.65
CA MET A 90 -15.13 15.45 -3.00
C MET A 90 -14.78 15.43 -4.49
N ASN A 91 -14.80 14.26 -5.13
CA ASN A 91 -14.60 14.14 -6.57
C ASN A 91 -15.77 14.72 -7.37
N GLU A 92 -17.00 14.45 -6.94
CA GLU A 92 -18.21 14.95 -7.62
C GLU A 92 -18.40 16.47 -7.45
N SER A 93 -18.03 17.01 -6.30
CA SER A 93 -18.09 18.45 -6.03
C SER A 93 -16.94 19.26 -6.64
N GLY A 94 -15.85 18.61 -7.05
CA GLY A 94 -14.65 19.26 -7.58
C GLY A 94 -13.60 19.63 -6.53
N GLU A 95 -13.92 19.59 -5.23
CA GLU A 95 -12.99 19.91 -4.12
C GLU A 95 -11.72 19.04 -4.16
N LEU A 96 -11.85 17.78 -4.59
CA LEU A 96 -10.71 16.89 -4.73
C LEU A 96 -9.70 17.42 -5.77
N GLN A 97 -10.17 18.01 -6.87
CA GLN A 97 -9.30 18.54 -7.92
C GLN A 97 -8.46 19.70 -7.39
N ASP A 98 -9.06 20.58 -6.59
CA ASP A 98 -8.38 21.74 -6.01
C ASP A 98 -7.25 21.31 -5.07
N LEU A 99 -7.52 20.32 -4.20
CA LEU A 99 -6.51 19.73 -3.31
C LEU A 99 -5.35 19.10 -4.07
N LEU A 100 -5.62 18.52 -5.24
CA LEU A 100 -4.63 17.83 -6.06
C LEU A 100 -3.75 18.77 -6.89
N THR A 101 -4.01 20.07 -6.91
CA THR A 101 -3.27 21.05 -7.74
C THR A 101 -1.77 21.07 -7.49
N LYS A 102 -1.34 20.76 -6.25
CA LYS A 102 0.07 20.75 -5.84
C LYS A 102 0.75 19.39 -6.04
N ILE A 103 0.01 18.37 -6.46
CA ILE A 103 0.53 17.01 -6.63
C ILE A 103 1.08 16.84 -8.05
N GLU A 104 2.22 16.14 -8.15
CA GLU A 104 2.82 15.80 -9.43
C GLU A 104 1.85 15.00 -10.31
N ARG A 105 1.65 15.48 -11.54
CA ARG A 105 0.82 14.80 -12.54
C ARG A 105 1.65 13.78 -13.33
N VAL A 106 1.05 12.62 -13.52
CA VAL A 106 1.60 11.52 -14.33
C VAL A 106 1.15 11.72 -15.78
N GLN A 107 2.09 12.00 -16.68
CA GLN A 107 1.78 12.19 -18.10
C GLN A 107 1.32 10.89 -18.78
N HIS A 108 1.86 9.74 -18.35
CA HIS A 108 1.51 8.42 -18.85
C HIS A 108 1.38 7.45 -17.67
N PRO A 109 0.18 6.93 -17.35
CA PRO A 109 0.01 5.94 -16.31
C PRO A 109 0.68 4.63 -16.76
N HIS A 110 1.93 4.45 -16.40
CA HIS A 110 2.63 3.20 -16.63
C HIS A 110 2.56 2.35 -15.38
N GLU A 111 1.88 1.21 -15.50
CA GLU A 111 2.06 0.11 -14.57
C GLU A 111 3.52 -0.34 -14.63
N CYS A 112 4.12 -0.60 -13.47
CA CYS A 112 5.50 -1.06 -13.42
C CYS A 112 5.63 -2.40 -14.16
N LEU A 113 6.45 -2.45 -15.20
CA LEU A 113 6.68 -3.66 -16.01
C LEU A 113 7.17 -4.86 -15.19
N SER A 114 7.81 -4.61 -14.04
CA SER A 114 8.29 -5.67 -13.16
C SER A 114 7.19 -6.23 -12.27
N CYS A 115 6.41 -5.39 -11.61
CA CYS A 115 5.46 -5.80 -10.57
C CYS A 115 3.98 -5.58 -10.93
N GLY A 116 3.66 -5.13 -12.14
CA GLY A 116 2.28 -4.85 -12.57
C GLY A 116 1.57 -3.80 -11.71
N GLY A 117 2.31 -2.93 -11.03
CA GLY A 117 1.75 -1.92 -10.13
C GLY A 117 1.46 -2.38 -8.69
N PHE A 118 1.77 -3.64 -8.31
CA PHE A 118 1.55 -4.13 -6.94
C PHE A 118 2.59 -3.64 -5.92
N GLY A 119 3.73 -3.08 -6.37
CA GLY A 119 4.81 -2.61 -5.51
C GLY A 119 5.65 -3.71 -4.83
N PHE A 120 5.25 -4.98 -4.97
CA PHE A 120 5.91 -6.15 -4.39
C PHE A 120 6.12 -7.25 -5.43
N LEU A 121 7.15 -8.06 -5.22
CA LEU A 121 7.49 -9.23 -6.01
C LEU A 121 7.71 -10.43 -5.08
N PRO A 122 7.46 -11.68 -5.54
CA PRO A 122 7.90 -12.87 -4.83
C PRO A 122 9.40 -12.81 -4.51
N CYS A 123 9.79 -13.24 -3.31
CA CYS A 123 11.18 -13.19 -2.87
C CYS A 123 12.08 -14.00 -3.80
N SER A 124 13.18 -13.42 -4.26
CA SER A 124 14.13 -14.11 -5.13
C SER A 124 14.88 -15.25 -4.45
N ALA A 125 14.99 -15.24 -3.11
CA ALA A 125 15.74 -16.22 -2.34
C ALA A 125 14.91 -17.45 -1.95
N CYS A 126 13.64 -17.26 -1.57
CA CYS A 126 12.76 -18.35 -1.15
C CYS A 126 11.58 -18.59 -2.10
N HIS A 127 11.48 -17.83 -3.19
CA HIS A 127 10.41 -17.90 -4.20
C HIS A 127 9.00 -17.79 -3.61
N GLY A 128 8.85 -16.99 -2.55
CA GLY A 128 7.58 -16.80 -1.84
C GLY A 128 7.28 -17.85 -0.75
N SER A 129 8.03 -18.96 -0.67
CA SER A 129 7.76 -20.03 0.31
C SER A 129 8.02 -19.65 1.78
N LYS A 130 8.75 -18.56 2.00
CA LYS A 130 9.28 -18.13 3.31
C LYS A 130 10.22 -19.14 4.01
N MET A 131 10.55 -20.26 3.36
CA MET A 131 11.51 -21.24 3.89
C MET A 131 12.94 -20.80 3.58
N SER A 132 13.86 -21.00 4.54
CA SER A 132 15.29 -20.83 4.26
C SER A 132 15.77 -21.93 3.32
N VAL A 133 16.52 -21.55 2.29
CA VAL A 133 17.22 -22.48 1.39
C VAL A 133 18.46 -23.11 2.02
N PHE A 134 18.92 -22.60 3.17
CA PHE A 134 20.00 -23.20 3.94
C PHE A 134 19.50 -24.51 4.59
N ARG A 135 19.97 -25.65 4.10
CA ARG A 135 19.81 -26.94 4.80
C ARG A 135 20.72 -26.93 6.03
N ASN A 136 20.14 -27.02 7.22
CA ASN A 136 20.92 -27.35 8.41
C ASN A 136 21.22 -28.86 8.36
N CYS A 137 22.37 -29.23 7.80
CA CYS A 137 22.83 -30.63 7.70
C CYS A 137 23.26 -31.23 9.06
N PHE A 138 23.04 -30.53 10.19
CA PHE A 138 23.61 -30.87 11.49
C PHE A 138 22.63 -31.53 12.47
N THR A 139 21.31 -31.46 12.24
CA THR A 139 20.32 -32.05 13.16
C THR A 139 19.06 -32.46 12.42
N ASP A 140 18.67 -33.73 12.57
CA ASP A 140 17.41 -34.30 12.05
C ASP A 140 16.14 -33.69 12.69
N SER A 141 16.33 -32.80 13.67
CA SER A 141 15.28 -32.20 14.50
C SER A 141 15.07 -30.68 14.32
N PHE A 142 15.84 -29.97 13.49
CA PHE A 142 15.61 -28.54 13.24
C PHE A 142 15.32 -28.23 11.78
N LYS A 143 14.05 -28.40 11.42
CA LYS A 143 13.49 -27.81 10.19
C LYS A 143 13.29 -26.30 10.37
N ALA A 144 13.72 -25.57 9.34
CA ALA A 144 13.16 -24.30 8.90
C ALA A 144 13.48 -23.04 9.72
N LEU A 145 14.69 -22.48 9.51
CA LEU A 145 14.83 -21.03 9.63
C LEU A 145 13.90 -20.38 8.58
N LYS A 146 13.22 -19.29 8.95
CA LYS A 146 12.44 -18.51 7.99
C LYS A 146 13.39 -17.67 7.13
N CYS A 147 13.06 -17.49 5.86
CA CYS A 147 13.79 -16.58 4.99
C CYS A 147 13.76 -15.16 5.57
N THR A 148 14.92 -14.54 5.76
CA THR A 148 15.08 -13.19 6.32
C THR A 148 15.08 -12.10 5.25
N ALA A 149 15.17 -12.47 3.97
CA ALA A 149 15.26 -11.53 2.85
C ALA A 149 13.90 -10.93 2.42
N CYS A 150 12.79 -11.38 3.00
CA CYS A 150 11.43 -11.00 2.62
C CYS A 150 10.52 -10.81 3.83
N ASN A 151 9.35 -10.20 3.64
CA ASN A 151 8.34 -10.02 4.70
C ASN A 151 7.63 -11.35 5.07
N GLU A 152 6.61 -11.32 5.94
CA GLU A 152 5.87 -12.54 6.34
C GLU A 152 5.21 -13.27 5.18
N ASN A 153 4.86 -12.56 4.10
CA ASN A 153 4.20 -13.11 2.92
C ASN A 153 5.18 -13.65 1.87
N GLY A 154 6.48 -13.68 2.17
CA GLY A 154 7.48 -14.11 1.20
C GLY A 154 7.70 -13.09 0.08
N LEU A 155 7.37 -11.81 0.30
CA LEU A 155 7.46 -10.74 -0.70
C LEU A 155 8.63 -9.78 -0.43
N GLN A 156 9.15 -9.20 -1.49
CA GLN A 156 10.16 -8.13 -1.49
C GLN A 156 9.60 -6.90 -2.20
N ARG A 157 10.01 -5.70 -1.78
CA ARG A 157 9.64 -4.47 -2.47
C ARG A 157 10.20 -4.47 -3.90
N CYS A 158 9.39 -4.02 -4.84
CA CYS A 158 9.82 -3.87 -6.23
C CYS A 158 10.87 -2.75 -6.31
N ARG A 159 12.08 -3.09 -6.79
CA ARG A 159 13.18 -2.13 -6.92
C ARG A 159 12.88 -1.03 -7.94
N SER A 160 12.12 -1.37 -8.98
CA SER A 160 11.67 -0.43 -10.01
C SER A 160 10.61 0.56 -9.53
N CYS A 161 9.96 0.31 -8.38
CA CYS A 161 8.97 1.21 -7.76
C CYS A 161 9.53 2.08 -6.64
N ALA A 162 10.76 1.83 -6.20
CA ALA A 162 11.40 2.54 -5.09
C ALA A 162 12.14 3.82 -5.54
N GLY A 163 11.90 4.27 -6.78
CA GLY A 163 12.46 5.48 -7.40
C GLY A 163 11.48 6.63 -7.45
#